data_AF-A0A679JRJ4-F1
#
_entry.id   AF-A0A679JRJ4-F1
#
_cell.length_a   1.000
_cell.length_b   1.000
_cell.length_c   1.000
_cell.angle_alpha   90.00
_cell.angle_beta   90.00
_cell.angle_gamma   90.00
#
_symmetry.space_group_name_H-M   'P 1'
#
loop_
_entity.id
_entity.type
_entity.pdbx_description
1 polymer ?
#
loop_
_entity_poly.entity_id
_entity_poly.type
_entity_poly.pdbx_seq_one_letter_code
_entity_poly.pdbx_strand_id
1 'polypeptide(L)'
;MQRDEAAAIAQFIGAPISEVLKHAGVTIDGEYTPILLVATINEHGQIERLPEPRPLPHSVIDRARSAIDAVPRVLAAQIRALSGPLTVMDDAVVLFCPTDDVDSASIGALSICRNFAGDQILAKIERARKTGEARVVTIDGKVKEFDLQTATPVLTIIP
;
A
#
# COMPACT_ATOMS: atom_id res chain seq x y z
N MET A 1 0.86 -24.32 -15.36
CA MET A 1 1.17 -24.69 -16.76
C MET A 1 1.03 -23.51 -17.71
N GLN A 2 -0.17 -23.01 -18.07
CA GLN A 2 -0.29 -21.87 -19.01
C GLN A 2 0.33 -20.55 -18.51
N ARG A 3 0.33 -20.31 -17.19
CA ARG A 3 0.94 -19.11 -16.57
C ARG A 3 2.47 -19.13 -16.59
N ASP A 4 3.08 -20.31 -16.42
CA ASP A 4 4.53 -20.46 -16.34
C ASP A 4 5.19 -20.25 -17.71
N GLU A 5 4.52 -20.72 -18.77
CA GLU A 5 4.94 -20.49 -20.17
C GLU A 5 4.77 -19.02 -20.58
N ALA A 6 3.66 -18.38 -20.19
CA ALA A 6 3.45 -16.96 -20.45
C ALA A 6 4.50 -16.08 -19.73
N ALA A 7 4.94 -16.46 -18.53
CA ALA A 7 6.02 -15.78 -17.82
C ALA A 7 7.36 -15.90 -18.54
N ALA A 8 7.68 -17.09 -19.06
CA ALA A 8 8.91 -17.32 -19.84
C ALA A 8 8.92 -16.51 -21.15
N ILE A 9 7.77 -16.42 -21.83
CA ILE A 9 7.63 -15.63 -23.06
C ILE A 9 7.76 -14.13 -22.75
N ALA A 10 7.09 -13.64 -21.71
CA ALA A 10 7.17 -12.26 -21.25
C ALA A 10 8.61 -11.83 -20.97
N GLN A 11 9.36 -12.70 -20.27
CA GLN A 11 10.78 -12.48 -19.99
C GLN A 11 11.65 -12.50 -21.25
N PHE A 12 11.35 -13.36 -22.23
CA PHE A 12 12.09 -13.47 -23.48
C PHE A 12 11.91 -12.25 -24.40
N ILE A 13 10.68 -11.72 -24.50
CA ILE A 13 10.35 -10.60 -25.39
C ILE A 13 10.46 -9.23 -24.70
N GLY A 14 10.74 -9.21 -23.39
CA GLY A 14 10.83 -7.98 -22.60
C GLY A 14 9.50 -7.25 -22.44
N ALA A 15 8.38 -7.97 -22.49
CA ALA A 15 7.04 -7.41 -22.36
C ALA A 15 6.32 -7.95 -21.11
N PRO A 16 5.33 -7.22 -20.57
CA PRO A 16 4.60 -7.65 -19.38
C PRO A 16 3.81 -8.94 -19.63
N ILE A 17 3.74 -9.84 -18.65
CA ILE A 17 2.99 -11.10 -18.78
C ILE A 17 1.51 -10.88 -19.12
N SER A 18 0.93 -9.77 -18.64
CA SER A 18 -0.45 -9.39 -18.97
C SER A 18 -0.63 -9.10 -20.47
N GLU A 19 0.38 -8.58 -21.14
CA GLU A 19 0.36 -8.29 -22.59
C GLU A 19 0.46 -9.60 -23.39
N VAL A 20 1.33 -10.52 -22.97
CA VAL A 20 1.43 -11.87 -23.53
C VAL A 20 0.12 -12.63 -23.39
N LEU A 21 -0.48 -12.62 -22.20
CA LEU A 21 -1.76 -13.30 -21.93
C LEU A 21 -2.92 -12.69 -22.75
N LYS A 22 -2.94 -11.37 -22.90
CA LYS A 22 -3.91 -10.67 -23.74
C LYS A 22 -3.77 -11.04 -25.22
N HIS A 23 -2.55 -11.11 -25.74
CA HIS A 23 -2.30 -11.54 -27.12
C HIS A 23 -2.53 -13.04 -27.35
N ALA A 24 -2.39 -13.86 -26.32
CA ALA A 24 -2.72 -15.28 -26.35
C ALA A 24 -4.25 -15.57 -26.30
N GLY A 25 -5.09 -14.53 -26.29
CA GLY A 25 -6.55 -14.67 -26.25
C GLY A 25 -7.09 -15.12 -24.89
N VAL A 26 -6.29 -15.03 -23.83
CA VAL A 26 -6.73 -15.30 -22.46
C VAL A 26 -7.41 -14.04 -21.93
N THR A 27 -8.73 -14.06 -21.80
CA THR A 27 -9.46 -13.04 -21.07
C THR A 27 -9.08 -13.14 -19.60
N ILE A 28 -8.37 -12.12 -19.12
CA ILE A 28 -8.11 -11.94 -17.70
C ILE A 28 -9.42 -11.37 -17.13
N ASP A 29 -10.35 -12.25 -16.78
CA ASP A 29 -11.60 -11.88 -16.10
C ASP A 29 -11.28 -11.46 -14.67
N GLY A 30 -10.90 -10.19 -14.55
CA GLY A 30 -10.68 -9.47 -13.31
C GLY A 30 -10.42 -8.04 -13.72
N GLU A 31 -11.34 -7.13 -13.40
CA GLU A 31 -11.13 -5.70 -13.62
C GLU A 31 -9.78 -5.31 -13.01
N TYR A 32 -8.81 -5.03 -13.88
CA TYR A 32 -7.50 -4.56 -13.46
C TYR A 32 -7.70 -3.15 -12.90
N THR A 33 -7.96 -3.06 -11.60
CA THR A 33 -7.98 -1.76 -10.93
C THR A 33 -6.54 -1.26 -10.90
N PRO A 34 -6.21 -0.15 -11.59
CA PRO A 34 -4.84 0.35 -11.63
C PRO A 34 -4.42 0.77 -10.21
N ILE A 35 -3.21 0.37 -9.81
CA ILE A 35 -2.62 0.83 -8.55
C ILE A 35 -2.17 2.28 -8.76
N LEU A 36 -2.80 3.19 -8.01
CA LEU A 36 -2.54 4.62 -8.10
C LEU A 36 -1.75 5.10 -6.88
N LEU A 37 -0.74 5.91 -7.14
CA LEU A 37 -0.09 6.74 -6.14
C LEU A 37 -1.02 7.89 -5.76
N VAL A 38 -1.47 7.91 -4.51
CA VAL A 38 -2.47 8.87 -4.02
C VAL A 38 -1.96 9.75 -2.90
N ALA A 39 -0.81 9.44 -2.31
CA ALA A 39 -0.29 10.13 -1.15
C ALA A 39 1.23 10.05 -1.05
N THR A 40 1.79 10.91 -0.21
CA THR A 40 3.17 10.84 0.27
C THR A 40 3.19 10.63 1.78
N ILE A 41 4.21 9.93 2.27
CA ILE A 41 4.47 9.73 3.70
C ILE A 41 5.72 10.50 4.06
N ASN A 42 5.61 11.49 4.95
CA ASN A 42 6.76 12.29 5.37
C ASN A 42 7.63 11.56 6.41
N GLU A 43 8.73 12.17 6.81
CA GLU A 43 9.71 11.63 7.78
C GLU A 43 9.12 11.27 9.16
N HIS A 44 7.99 11.88 9.55
CA HIS A 44 7.29 11.60 10.80
C HIS A 44 6.18 10.55 10.64
N GLY A 45 6.06 9.97 9.45
CA GLY A 45 5.00 9.01 9.12
C GLY A 45 3.64 9.66 8.89
N GLN A 46 3.55 10.98 8.71
CA GLN A 46 2.28 11.62 8.36
C GLN A 46 2.00 11.42 6.87
N ILE A 47 0.72 11.21 6.55
CA ILE A 47 0.28 10.87 5.20
C ILE A 47 -0.46 12.06 4.60
N GLU A 48 0.10 12.60 3.53
CA GLU A 48 -0.43 13.76 2.81
C GLU A 48 -0.96 13.30 1.46
N ARG A 49 -2.23 13.61 1.16
CA ARG A 49 -2.81 13.25 -0.13
C ARG A 49 -2.20 14.09 -1.25
N LEU A 50 -1.93 13.44 -2.37
CA LEU A 50 -1.58 14.14 -3.60
C LEU A 50 -2.81 14.89 -4.13
N PRO A 51 -2.63 16.09 -4.73
CA PRO A 51 -3.72 16.81 -5.40
C PRO A 51 -4.35 16.00 -6.53
N GLU A 52 -3.52 15.23 -7.24
CA GLU A 52 -3.94 14.38 -8.35
C GLU A 52 -3.28 12.99 -8.22
N PRO A 53 -4.08 11.91 -8.20
CA PRO A 53 -3.56 10.55 -8.26
C PRO A 53 -2.73 10.31 -9.52
N ARG A 54 -1.63 9.57 -9.40
CA ARG A 54 -0.72 9.27 -10.52
C ARG A 54 -0.51 7.77 -10.68
N PRO A 55 -0.30 7.26 -11.91
CA PRO A 55 0.09 5.88 -12.09
C PRO A 55 1.49 5.63 -11.50
N LEU A 56 1.70 4.41 -10.99
CA LEU A 56 3.03 3.95 -10.59
C LEU A 56 3.89 3.57 -11.80
N PRO A 57 5.23 3.61 -11.68
CA PRO A 57 6.13 3.02 -12.68
C PRO A 57 5.83 1.54 -12.90
N HIS A 58 6.00 1.06 -14.13
CA HIS A 58 5.67 -0.32 -14.49
C HIS A 58 6.42 -1.36 -13.63
N SER A 59 7.71 -1.11 -13.37
CA SER A 59 8.54 -1.95 -12.51
C SER A 59 8.00 -2.09 -11.07
N VAL A 60 7.38 -1.04 -10.53
CA VAL A 60 6.75 -1.07 -9.20
C VAL A 60 5.45 -1.86 -9.25
N ILE A 61 4.66 -1.71 -10.31
CA ILE A 61 3.40 -2.44 -10.50
C ILE A 61 3.64 -3.95 -10.58
N ASP A 62 4.68 -4.38 -11.28
CA ASP A 62 5.00 -5.82 -11.40
C ASP A 62 5.44 -6.42 -10.07
N ARG A 63 6.26 -5.70 -9.30
CA ARG A 63 6.63 -6.11 -7.93
C ARG A 63 5.43 -6.14 -7.00
N ALA A 64 4.57 -5.12 -7.07
CA ALA A 64 3.34 -5.04 -6.30
C ALA A 64 2.46 -6.27 -6.54
N ARG A 65 2.18 -6.58 -7.82
CA ARG A 65 1.36 -7.74 -8.22
C ARG A 65 1.93 -9.08 -7.80
N SER A 66 3.26 -9.18 -7.70
CA SER A 66 3.93 -10.39 -7.24
C SER A 66 3.91 -10.54 -5.72
N ALA A 67 3.77 -9.43 -4.99
CA ALA A 67 3.85 -9.37 -3.53
C ALA A 67 2.48 -9.35 -2.83
N ILE A 68 1.39 -9.07 -3.55
CA ILE A 68 0.05 -8.94 -2.98
C ILE A 68 -0.90 -10.00 -3.55
N ASP A 69 -1.74 -10.55 -2.68
CA ASP A 69 -2.85 -11.39 -3.10
C ASP A 69 -3.90 -10.57 -3.87
N ALA A 70 -4.80 -11.27 -4.56
CA ALA A 70 -5.90 -10.64 -5.29
C ALA A 70 -6.85 -9.90 -4.32
N VAL A 71 -6.66 -8.59 -4.20
CA VAL A 71 -7.48 -7.68 -3.39
C VAL A 71 -8.25 -6.71 -4.30
N PRO A 72 -9.45 -6.28 -3.89
CA PRO A 72 -10.38 -5.54 -4.77
C PRO A 72 -9.84 -4.17 -5.20
N ARG A 73 -9.08 -3.49 -4.34
CA ARG A 73 -8.53 -2.16 -4.63
C ARG A 73 -7.25 -1.92 -3.85
N VAL A 74 -6.22 -1.45 -4.54
CA VAL A 74 -4.92 -1.13 -3.94
C VAL A 74 -4.56 0.31 -4.24
N LEU A 75 -4.20 1.03 -3.20
CA LEU A 75 -3.65 2.38 -3.29
C LEU A 75 -2.20 2.36 -2.84
N ALA A 76 -1.46 3.36 -3.30
CA ALA A 76 -0.06 3.53 -3.00
C ALA A 76 0.23 4.89 -2.35
N ALA A 77 1.15 4.88 -1.40
CA ALA A 77 1.74 6.08 -0.82
C ALA A 77 3.27 6.00 -0.91
N GLN A 78 3.93 7.07 -1.33
CA GLN A 78 5.38 7.10 -1.47
C GLN A 78 6.01 7.74 -0.23
N ILE A 79 7.00 7.07 0.35
CA ILE A 79 7.80 7.64 1.44
C ILE A 79 8.72 8.71 0.86
N ARG A 80 8.71 9.88 1.50
CA ARG A 80 9.53 11.05 1.16
C ARG A 80 10.16 11.54 2.46
N ALA A 81 11.34 11.05 2.76
CA ALA A 81 12.00 11.25 4.04
C ALA A 81 13.49 11.57 3.85
N LEU A 82 13.84 12.84 4.03
CA LEU A 82 15.24 13.30 3.97
C LEU A 82 15.99 13.05 5.29
N SER A 83 15.26 12.87 6.39
CA SER A 83 15.83 12.60 7.71
C SER A 83 14.94 11.63 8.52
N GLY A 84 15.45 11.20 9.67
CA GLY A 84 14.70 10.38 10.61
C GLY A 84 14.64 8.87 10.27
N PRO A 85 13.73 8.13 10.93
CA PRO A 85 13.67 6.67 10.82
C PRO A 85 13.32 6.17 9.41
N LEU A 86 12.62 6.98 8.62
CA LEU A 86 12.14 6.61 7.30
C LEU A 86 13.14 6.87 6.17
N THR A 87 14.30 7.49 6.42
CA THR A 87 15.29 7.78 5.36
C THR A 87 15.83 6.52 4.70
N VAL A 88 15.92 5.41 5.43
CA VAL A 88 16.35 4.11 4.86
C VAL A 88 15.33 3.54 3.86
N MET A 89 14.13 4.13 3.80
CA MET A 89 13.01 3.77 2.94
C MET A 89 12.59 4.95 2.07
N ASP A 90 13.46 5.95 1.87
CA ASP A 90 13.14 7.08 0.99
C ASP A 90 12.82 6.58 -0.42
N ASP A 91 11.82 7.20 -1.04
CA ASP A 91 11.19 6.81 -2.30
C ASP A 91 10.47 5.45 -2.34
N ALA A 92 10.50 4.65 -1.26
CA ALA A 92 9.77 3.39 -1.21
C ALA A 92 8.25 3.59 -1.28
N VAL A 93 7.56 2.63 -1.90
CA VAL A 93 6.11 2.67 -2.12
C VAL A 93 5.40 1.72 -1.17
N VAL A 94 4.56 2.29 -0.31
CA VAL A 94 3.70 1.57 0.63
C VAL A 94 2.37 1.28 -0.03
N LEU A 95 1.97 0.01 -0.05
CA LEU A 95 0.70 -0.44 -0.62
C LEU A 95 -0.30 -0.79 0.47
N PHE A 96 -1.56 -0.40 0.27
CA PHE A 96 -2.64 -0.63 1.22
C PHE A 96 -4.00 -0.72 0.53
N CYS A 97 -4.96 -1.37 1.18
CA CYS A 97 -6.36 -1.39 0.75
C CYS A 97 -7.14 -0.31 1.50
N PRO A 98 -7.75 0.69 0.83
CA PRO A 98 -8.58 1.66 1.52
C PRO A 98 -9.78 0.97 2.19
N THR A 99 -10.18 1.47 3.34
CA THR A 99 -11.32 0.98 4.13
C THR A 99 -12.03 2.16 4.77
N ASP A 100 -13.31 1.98 5.06
CA ASP A 100 -14.18 2.94 5.73
C ASP A 100 -14.31 2.67 7.24
N ASP A 101 -13.68 1.60 7.74
CA ASP A 101 -13.69 1.20 9.16
C ASP A 101 -12.29 0.75 9.62
N VAL A 102 -12.14 0.38 10.90
CA VAL A 102 -10.93 -0.20 11.47
C VAL A 102 -10.85 -1.68 11.11
N ASP A 103 -9.97 -2.04 10.18
CA ASP A 103 -9.68 -3.44 9.86
C ASP A 103 -9.02 -4.13 11.07
N SER A 104 -9.62 -5.22 11.53
CA SER A 104 -9.08 -6.05 12.63
C SER A 104 -7.65 -6.54 12.39
N ALA A 105 -7.25 -6.76 11.13
CA ALA A 105 -5.89 -7.16 10.76
C ALA A 105 -4.86 -6.04 11.00
N SER A 106 -5.31 -4.80 11.20
CA SER A 106 -4.44 -3.67 11.56
C SER A 106 -3.92 -3.75 12.98
N ILE A 107 -4.60 -4.47 13.88
CA ILE A 107 -4.18 -4.57 15.29
C ILE A 107 -2.93 -5.44 15.38
N GLY A 108 -1.83 -4.85 15.84
CA GLY A 108 -0.51 -5.49 15.93
C GLY A 108 0.36 -5.33 14.67
N ALA A 109 -0.20 -4.80 13.57
CA ALA A 109 0.49 -4.59 12.31
C ALA A 109 0.89 -3.12 12.10
N LEU A 110 1.79 -2.88 11.16
CA LEU A 110 2.04 -1.54 10.62
C LEU A 110 0.86 -1.17 9.72
N SER A 111 0.24 -0.02 9.99
CA SER A 111 -1.03 0.35 9.37
C SER A 111 -1.09 1.82 9.03
N ILE A 112 -1.92 2.14 8.03
CA ILE A 112 -2.36 3.49 7.75
C ILE A 112 -3.61 3.75 8.58
N CYS A 113 -3.48 4.68 9.52
CA CYS A 113 -4.53 5.04 10.47
C CYS A 113 -5.06 6.43 10.14
N ARG A 114 -6.38 6.62 10.19
CA ARG A 114 -7.03 7.92 10.07
C ARG A 114 -7.86 8.21 11.31
N ASN A 115 -7.80 9.45 11.82
CA ASN A 115 -8.72 9.90 12.88
C ASN A 115 -9.93 10.66 12.31
N PHE A 116 -10.89 10.99 13.20
CA PHE A 116 -12.07 11.76 12.83
C PHE A 116 -11.78 13.21 12.38
N ALA A 117 -10.60 13.75 12.73
CA ALA A 117 -10.15 15.07 12.25
C ALA A 117 -9.60 15.01 10.80
N GLY A 118 -9.42 13.81 10.25
CA GLY A 118 -8.88 13.57 8.91
C GLY A 118 -7.37 13.37 8.86
N ASP A 119 -6.68 13.48 9.99
CA ASP A 119 -5.24 13.23 10.09
C ASP A 119 -4.96 11.77 9.79
N GLN A 120 -3.97 11.54 8.92
CA GLN A 120 -3.52 10.20 8.57
C GLN A 120 -2.06 10.00 8.94
N ILE A 121 -1.79 8.84 9.54
CA ILE A 121 -0.45 8.47 10.00
C ILE A 121 -0.16 7.01 9.65
N LEU A 122 1.12 6.74 9.43
CA LEU A 122 1.71 5.42 9.40
C LEU A 122 2.14 5.07 10.82
N ALA A 123 1.52 4.06 11.42
CA ALA A 123 1.79 3.66 12.80
C ALA A 123 1.48 2.19 13.02
N LYS A 124 2.10 1.59 14.04
CA LYS A 124 1.71 0.28 14.53
C LYS A 124 0.60 0.42 15.56
N ILE A 125 -0.50 -0.29 15.41
CA ILE A 125 -1.57 -0.31 16.42
C ILE A 125 -1.24 -1.37 17.47
N GLU A 126 -1.03 -0.99 18.73
CA GLU A 126 -0.79 -1.97 19.81
C GLU A 126 -2.10 -2.54 20.36
N ARG A 127 -3.11 -1.67 20.52
CA ARG A 127 -4.44 -2.03 21.00
C ARG A 127 -5.46 -1.03 20.48
N ALA A 128 -6.66 -1.49 20.20
CA ALA A 128 -7.80 -0.66 19.86
C ALA A 128 -9.03 -1.09 20.68
N ARG A 129 -9.79 -0.11 21.19
CA ARG A 129 -11.07 -0.35 21.85
C ARG A 129 -12.21 -0.32 20.82
N LYS A 130 -13.36 -0.91 21.18
CA LYS A 130 -14.59 -0.82 20.37
C LYS A 130 -15.10 0.62 20.16
N THR A 131 -14.63 1.56 20.98
CA THR A 131 -14.97 2.98 20.90
C THR A 131 -14.11 3.76 19.91
N GLY A 132 -13.11 3.13 19.27
CA GLY A 132 -12.18 3.78 18.33
C GLY A 132 -10.88 4.27 18.98
N GLU A 133 -10.85 4.45 20.31
CA GLU A 133 -9.63 4.80 21.05
C GLU A 133 -8.56 3.71 20.88
N ALA A 134 -7.40 4.08 20.35
CA ALA A 134 -6.30 3.16 20.12
C ALA A 134 -4.97 3.70 20.63
N ARG A 135 -4.16 2.80 21.18
CA ARG A 135 -2.77 3.07 21.49
C ARG A 135 -1.94 2.67 20.28
N VAL A 136 -1.26 3.64 19.69
CA VAL A 136 -0.42 3.45 18.51
C VAL A 136 1.02 3.82 18.80
N VAL A 137 1.94 3.12 18.14
CA VAL A 137 3.37 3.43 18.13
C VAL A 137 3.68 4.07 16.78
N THR A 138 4.08 5.34 16.80
CA THR A 138 4.48 6.06 15.58
C THR A 138 5.80 5.54 15.03
N ILE A 139 6.13 5.95 13.80
CA ILE A 139 7.39 5.55 13.17
C ILE A 139 8.63 6.00 13.96
N ASP A 140 8.51 7.09 14.72
CA ASP A 140 9.54 7.59 15.65
C ASP A 140 9.64 6.76 16.95
N GLY A 141 8.89 5.66 17.08
CA GLY A 141 8.84 4.83 18.28
C GLY A 141 8.05 5.43 19.45
N LYS A 142 7.37 6.56 19.25
CA LYS A 142 6.58 7.22 20.30
C LYS A 142 5.22 6.55 20.43
N VAL A 143 4.82 6.31 21.67
CA VAL A 143 3.50 5.82 22.00
C VAL A 143 2.55 7.02 22.14
N LYS A 144 1.39 6.95 21.48
CA LYS A 144 0.31 7.93 21.64
C LYS A 144 -1.06 7.27 21.62
N GLU A 145 -2.02 7.90 22.25
CA GLU A 145 -3.44 7.58 22.05
C GLU A 145 -3.91 8.29 20.77
N PHE A 146 -4.74 7.61 19.98
CA PHE A 146 -5.22 8.06 18.69
C PHE A 146 -6.62 7.52 18.43
N ASP A 147 -7.57 8.40 18.18
CA ASP A 147 -8.97 8.05 17.95
C ASP A 147 -9.17 7.59 16.51
N LEU A 148 -9.20 6.28 16.29
CA LEU A 148 -9.31 5.69 14.96
C LEU A 148 -10.72 5.87 14.40
N GLN A 149 -10.79 6.49 13.22
CA GLN A 149 -11.92 6.41 12.32
C GLN A 149 -11.75 5.26 11.34
N THR A 150 -10.55 5.12 10.75
CA THR A 150 -10.22 4.01 9.86
C THR A 150 -8.81 3.50 10.14
N ALA A 151 -8.58 2.21 9.90
CA ALA A 151 -7.24 1.63 9.95
C ALA A 151 -7.14 0.50 8.95
N THR A 152 -6.09 0.52 8.12
CA THR A 152 -5.81 -0.54 7.16
C THR A 152 -4.37 -1.02 7.28
N PRO A 153 -4.11 -2.33 7.27
CA PRO A 153 -2.76 -2.85 7.31
C PRO A 153 -2.00 -2.46 6.04
N VAL A 154 -0.70 -2.20 6.20
CA VAL A 154 0.21 -2.15 5.06
C VAL A 154 0.29 -3.55 4.46
N LEU A 155 -0.05 -3.67 3.18
CA LEU A 155 0.02 -4.94 2.44
C LEU A 155 1.47 -5.32 2.17
N THR A 156 2.24 -4.36 1.67
CA THR A 156 3.66 -4.54 1.38
C THR A 156 4.32 -3.18 1.19
N ILE A 157 5.66 -3.19 1.18
CA ILE A 157 6.49 -2.02 0.91
C ILE A 157 7.47 -2.39 -0.20
N ILE A 158 7.43 -1.61 -1.29
CA ILE A 158 8.29 -1.82 -2.46
C ILE A 158 9.42 -0.79 -2.40
N PRO A 159 10.69 -1.21 -2.22
CA PRO A 159 11.84 -0.32 -2.28
C PRO A 159 12.23 0.04 -3.71
#